data_AF-A0A1F8NWM1-F1
#
_entry.id   AF-A0A1F8NWM1-F1
#
_cell.length_a   1.000
_cell.length_b   1.000
_cell.length_c   1.000
_cell.angle_alpha   90.00
_cell.angle_beta   90.00
_cell.angle_gamma   90.00
#
_symmetry.space_group_name_H-M   'P 1'
#
loop_
_entity.id
_entity.type
_entity.pdbx_description
1 polymer ?
#
loop_
_entity_poly.entity_id
_entity_poly.type
_entity_poly.pdbx_seq_one_letter_code
_entity_poly.pdbx_strand_id
1 'polypeptide(L)'
;MKPKINVVPPSAVVGKPMTVNGTGFPAKDQGIVMMDGLAPGMVFTATDNGSFSVSFPIPETIAGTHKIVANSTKLTSDVANVNFAIGPAIKLSPEKPDVGSEAQLIGNGFAANSQVSITYNSNQMPNPPVTDAKGNFTYMIKIVESANKAPDIIATDKAGNSTKFGMLLESTAPPKPAIVSPKDRDQTFGFMGSETITFKWSPVQDASGVSYTVEVGDNLEFFPLKPGMRKDALSGTSATMQIPPGTYFWRVRAVDGVGNEGEWAISPNFFKVGVISFWYLLGGGIVILIVFVLLIRAFVTRLKAYYG
;
A
#
# COMPACT_ATOMS: atom_id res chain seq x y z
N MET A 1 -49.01 7.85 30.10
CA MET A 1 -47.81 7.04 30.35
C MET A 1 -46.65 7.98 30.63
N LYS A 2 -45.65 7.59 31.42
CA LYS A 2 -44.44 8.40 31.57
C LYS A 2 -43.66 8.39 30.25
N PRO A 3 -43.20 9.55 29.75
CA PRO A 3 -42.47 9.61 28.50
C PRO A 3 -41.11 8.90 28.65
N LYS A 4 -40.70 8.21 27.58
CA LYS A 4 -39.41 7.51 27.50
C LYS A 4 -38.81 7.72 26.12
N ILE A 5 -37.48 7.78 26.04
CA ILE A 5 -36.75 7.78 24.78
C ILE A 5 -35.64 6.74 24.78
N ASN A 6 -35.29 6.27 23.60
CA ASN A 6 -34.12 5.45 23.31
C ASN A 6 -33.41 5.96 22.05
N VAL A 7 -32.11 5.71 21.93
CA VAL A 7 -31.29 6.12 20.79
C VAL A 7 -30.69 4.90 20.10
N VAL A 8 -30.70 4.92 18.76
CA VAL A 8 -30.12 3.87 17.92
C VAL A 8 -29.22 4.50 16.86
N PRO A 9 -27.94 4.09 16.76
CA PRO A 9 -27.20 3.23 17.71
C PRO A 9 -27.06 3.89 19.11
N PRO A 10 -26.58 3.18 20.16
CA PRO A 10 -26.34 3.78 21.48
C PRO A 10 -25.08 4.66 21.56
N SER A 11 -24.21 4.58 20.54
CA SER A 11 -23.04 5.43 20.36
C SER A 11 -22.74 5.62 18.88
N ALA A 12 -22.13 6.75 18.51
CA ALA A 12 -21.63 6.99 17.16
C ALA A 12 -20.57 8.10 17.16
N VAL A 13 -20.22 8.60 15.97
CA VAL A 13 -19.26 9.69 15.77
C VAL A 13 -19.96 10.87 15.09
N VAL A 14 -19.35 12.05 15.16
CA VAL A 14 -19.86 13.28 14.52
C VAL A 14 -20.24 13.06 13.05
N GLY A 15 -21.37 13.63 12.63
CA GLY A 15 -21.91 13.53 11.27
C GLY A 15 -22.64 12.24 10.93
N LYS A 16 -22.48 11.16 11.70
CA LYS A 16 -23.27 9.93 11.49
C LYS A 16 -24.71 10.11 11.98
N PRO A 17 -25.69 9.41 11.36
CA PRO A 17 -27.08 9.52 11.78
C PRO A 17 -27.30 8.88 13.15
N MET A 18 -28.11 9.55 13.96
CA MET A 18 -28.60 9.09 15.24
C MET A 18 -30.13 9.10 15.20
N THR A 19 -30.77 7.96 15.49
CA THR A 19 -32.24 7.85 15.56
C THR A 19 -32.71 7.92 17.00
N VAL A 20 -33.62 8.84 17.31
CA VAL A 20 -34.27 8.97 18.61
C VAL A 20 -35.71 8.47 18.51
N ASN A 21 -36.02 7.44 19.29
CA ASN A 21 -37.35 6.84 19.37
C ASN A 21 -37.99 7.19 20.71
N GLY A 22 -39.19 7.76 20.69
CA GLY A 22 -39.92 8.16 21.88
C GLY A 22 -41.29 7.49 22.01
N THR A 23 -41.73 7.25 23.26
CA THR A 23 -43.08 6.79 23.59
C THR A 23 -43.61 7.50 24.82
N GLY A 24 -44.94 7.56 24.97
CA GLY A 24 -45.60 8.19 26.11
C GLY A 24 -45.67 9.72 26.06
N PHE A 25 -45.47 10.32 24.89
CA PHE A 25 -45.63 11.76 24.65
C PHE A 25 -47.10 12.11 24.39
N PRO A 26 -47.54 13.36 24.61
CA PRO A 26 -48.90 13.78 24.28
C PRO A 26 -49.21 13.58 22.78
N ALA A 27 -50.38 13.03 22.47
CA ALA A 27 -50.76 12.69 21.10
C ALA A 27 -50.79 13.93 20.18
N LYS A 28 -50.28 13.78 18.95
CA LYS A 28 -50.18 14.86 17.94
C LYS A 28 -49.40 16.10 18.39
N ASP A 29 -48.66 16.01 19.49
CA ASP A 29 -47.93 17.13 20.03
C ASP A 29 -46.59 17.32 19.31
N GLN A 30 -46.18 18.58 19.18
CA GLN A 30 -44.91 18.95 18.58
C GLN A 30 -43.84 19.07 19.66
N GLY A 31 -42.62 18.68 19.33
CA GLY A 31 -41.52 18.71 20.27
C GLY A 31 -40.16 18.84 19.62
N ILE A 32 -39.16 18.97 20.48
CA ILE A 32 -37.76 19.12 20.13
C ILE A 32 -36.93 18.06 20.84
N VAL A 33 -35.92 17.58 20.14
CA VAL A 33 -34.81 16.81 20.72
C VAL A 33 -33.65 17.77 20.93
N MET A 34 -33.12 17.78 22.15
CA MET A 34 -31.98 18.58 22.57
C MET A 34 -30.81 17.68 22.90
N MET A 35 -29.59 18.18 22.67
CA MET A 35 -28.33 17.56 23.04
C MET A 35 -27.61 18.52 23.98
N ASP A 36 -27.33 18.09 25.22
CA ASP A 36 -26.71 18.90 26.27
C ASP A 36 -27.43 20.24 26.53
N GLY A 37 -28.75 20.23 26.39
CA GLY A 37 -29.59 21.43 26.55
C GLY A 37 -29.59 22.38 25.34
N LEU A 38 -28.81 22.10 24.30
CA LEU A 38 -28.88 22.82 23.02
C LEU A 38 -29.90 22.17 22.10
N ALA A 39 -30.62 22.97 21.32
CA ALA A 39 -31.61 22.51 20.35
C ALA A 39 -31.02 22.57 18.92
N PRO A 40 -30.38 21.50 18.40
CA PRO A 40 -29.75 21.49 17.07
C PRO A 40 -30.76 21.45 15.90
N GLY A 41 -31.97 21.96 16.08
CA GLY A 41 -33.04 21.94 15.08
C GLY A 41 -33.74 20.59 14.90
N MET A 42 -33.54 19.66 15.84
CA MET A 42 -34.13 18.32 15.79
C MET A 42 -35.58 18.36 16.29
N VAL A 43 -36.56 18.42 15.39
CA VAL A 43 -37.99 18.51 15.75
C VAL A 43 -38.72 17.20 15.49
N PHE A 44 -39.80 16.94 16.24
CA PHE A 44 -40.69 15.79 16.02
C PHE A 44 -42.16 16.17 16.19
N THR A 45 -43.05 15.35 15.65
CA THR A 45 -44.48 15.36 15.97
C THR A 45 -44.87 13.96 16.42
N ALA A 46 -45.47 13.84 17.61
CA ALA A 46 -45.91 12.56 18.13
C ALA A 46 -47.14 12.04 17.35
N THR A 47 -47.24 10.73 17.20
CA THR A 47 -48.42 10.07 16.62
C THR A 47 -49.63 10.20 17.53
N ASP A 48 -50.79 9.72 17.06
CA ASP A 48 -52.04 9.63 17.82
C ASP A 48 -51.88 8.77 19.08
N ASN A 49 -50.90 7.86 19.09
CA ASN A 49 -50.56 6.99 20.22
C ASN A 49 -49.41 7.55 21.10
N GLY A 50 -48.93 8.77 20.82
CA GLY A 50 -47.88 9.40 21.62
C GLY A 50 -46.47 8.86 21.39
N SER A 51 -46.21 8.29 20.20
CA SER A 51 -44.88 7.81 19.80
C SER A 51 -44.25 8.72 18.76
N PHE A 52 -42.93 8.74 18.66
CA PHE A 52 -42.22 9.38 17.54
C PHE A 52 -40.93 8.64 17.20
N SER A 53 -40.43 8.84 15.98
CA SER A 53 -39.11 8.40 15.54
C SER A 53 -38.53 9.46 14.61
N VAL A 54 -37.33 9.93 14.93
CA VAL A 54 -36.63 10.98 14.16
C VAL A 54 -35.15 10.67 14.07
N SER A 55 -34.56 10.92 12.90
CA SER A 55 -33.14 10.66 12.62
C SER A 55 -32.45 11.93 12.16
N PHE A 56 -31.31 12.25 12.76
CA PHE A 56 -30.52 13.43 12.45
C PHE A 56 -29.03 13.12 12.41
N PRO A 57 -28.23 13.81 11.59
CA PRO A 57 -26.77 13.74 11.70
C PRO A 57 -26.34 14.34 13.04
N ILE A 58 -25.38 13.69 13.70
CA ILE A 58 -24.80 14.21 14.94
C ILE A 58 -24.06 15.52 14.62
N PRO A 59 -24.38 16.64 15.29
CA PRO A 59 -23.69 17.91 15.08
C PRO A 59 -22.23 17.84 15.52
N GLU A 60 -21.43 18.84 15.12
CA GLU A 60 -20.07 19.01 15.63
C GLU A 60 -20.09 19.17 17.15
N THR A 61 -19.42 18.26 17.84
CA THR A 61 -19.29 18.24 19.30
C THR A 61 -18.07 17.40 19.67
N ILE A 62 -17.72 17.44 20.96
CA ILE A 62 -16.55 16.76 21.53
C ILE A 62 -16.82 15.26 21.77
N ALA A 63 -15.77 14.48 22.00
CA ALA A 63 -15.92 13.12 22.53
C ALA A 63 -16.49 13.13 23.95
N GLY A 64 -17.29 12.12 24.27
CA GLY A 64 -17.77 11.88 25.63
C GLY A 64 -19.21 11.41 25.69
N THR A 65 -19.80 11.51 26.89
CA THR A 65 -21.20 11.20 27.12
C THR A 65 -22.03 12.48 27.02
N HIS A 66 -22.98 12.49 26.10
CA HIS A 66 -23.90 13.60 25.85
C HIS A 66 -25.30 13.23 26.31
N LYS A 67 -26.01 14.19 26.89
CA LYS A 67 -27.38 13.98 27.35
C LYS A 67 -28.37 14.35 26.25
N ILE A 68 -29.10 13.36 25.76
CA ILE A 68 -30.21 13.56 24.82
C ILE A 68 -31.49 13.74 25.61
N VAL A 69 -32.25 14.77 25.27
CA VAL A 69 -33.50 15.13 25.93
C VAL A 69 -34.57 15.34 24.88
N ALA A 70 -35.74 14.71 25.03
CA ALA A 70 -36.90 15.00 24.20
C ALA A 70 -37.95 15.71 25.05
N ASN A 71 -38.40 16.87 24.57
CA ASN A 71 -39.46 17.65 25.20
C ASN A 71 -40.54 18.01 24.16
N SER A 72 -41.78 18.16 24.59
CA SER A 72 -42.89 18.57 23.72
C SER A 72 -43.73 19.66 24.37
N THR A 73 -44.52 20.40 23.58
CA THR A 73 -45.16 21.64 24.07
C THR A 73 -46.20 21.41 25.17
N LYS A 74 -46.86 20.24 25.19
CA LYS A 74 -47.88 19.86 26.18
C LYS A 74 -47.31 18.97 27.30
N LEU A 75 -46.00 18.79 27.38
CA LEU A 75 -45.37 17.96 28.40
C LEU A 75 -45.04 18.80 29.64
N THR A 76 -45.70 18.50 30.78
CA THR A 76 -45.75 19.43 31.92
C THR A 76 -44.88 19.06 33.13
N SER A 77 -44.32 17.86 33.22
CA SER A 77 -43.57 17.46 34.44
C SER A 77 -42.54 16.34 34.30
N ASP A 78 -42.66 15.45 33.32
CA ASP A 78 -41.68 14.37 33.09
C ASP A 78 -40.90 14.65 31.80
N VAL A 79 -39.57 14.78 31.90
CA VAL A 79 -38.69 14.95 30.73
C VAL A 79 -37.98 13.64 30.42
N ALA A 80 -38.20 13.09 29.23
CA ALA A 80 -37.52 11.88 28.79
C ALA A 80 -36.09 12.21 28.36
N ASN A 81 -35.12 11.49 28.92
CA ASN A 81 -33.71 11.68 28.61
C ASN A 81 -32.96 10.35 28.57
N VAL A 82 -31.83 10.34 27.86
CA VAL A 82 -30.94 9.19 27.71
C VAL A 82 -29.52 9.68 27.43
N ASN A 83 -28.53 8.95 27.92
CA ASN A 83 -27.13 9.24 27.65
C ASN A 83 -26.72 8.59 26.32
N PHE A 84 -25.97 9.34 25.51
CA PHE A 84 -25.47 8.91 24.22
C PHE A 84 -23.96 9.17 24.14
N ALA A 85 -23.18 8.17 23.75
CA ALA A 85 -21.73 8.30 23.68
C ALA A 85 -21.27 8.73 22.28
N ILE A 86 -20.46 9.77 22.22
CA ILE A 86 -19.83 10.26 20.99
C ILE A 86 -18.34 9.94 21.04
N GLY A 87 -17.85 9.24 20.01
CA GLY A 87 -16.44 8.92 19.84
C GLY A 87 -15.75 9.80 18.78
N PRO A 88 -14.40 9.83 18.78
CA PRO A 88 -13.64 10.52 17.76
C PRO A 88 -13.68 9.79 16.41
N ALA A 89 -13.60 10.57 15.33
CA ALA A 89 -13.45 10.07 13.97
C ALA A 89 -12.42 10.90 13.21
N ILE A 90 -11.73 10.25 12.27
CA ILE A 90 -10.87 10.91 11.30
C ILE A 90 -11.20 10.42 9.89
N LYS A 91 -10.93 11.27 8.90
CA LYS A 91 -11.03 10.96 7.46
C LYS A 91 -9.94 11.69 6.70
N LEU A 92 -9.62 11.20 5.51
CA LEU A 92 -8.73 11.89 4.57
C LEU A 92 -9.53 12.61 3.47
N SER A 93 -8.97 13.69 2.96
CA SER A 93 -9.41 14.38 1.75
C SER A 93 -8.19 14.66 0.87
N PRO A 94 -8.05 14.02 -0.30
CA PRO A 94 -8.96 13.00 -0.87
C PRO A 94 -9.02 11.71 -0.03
N GLU A 95 -10.12 10.95 -0.12
CA GLU A 95 -10.32 9.72 0.68
C GLU A 95 -9.34 8.60 0.31
N LYS A 96 -8.86 8.61 -0.95
CA LYS A 96 -7.86 7.68 -1.49
C LYS A 96 -6.73 8.50 -2.12
N PRO A 97 -5.80 9.03 -1.31
CA PRO A 97 -4.67 9.77 -1.83
C PRO A 97 -3.62 8.85 -2.45
N ASP A 98 -2.97 9.31 -3.51
CA ASP A 98 -1.87 8.59 -4.17
C ASP A 98 -0.62 8.63 -3.29
N VAL A 99 0.25 7.62 -3.42
CA VAL A 99 1.55 7.62 -2.72
C VAL A 99 2.43 8.77 -3.22
N GLY A 100 3.11 9.44 -2.29
CA GLY A 100 3.92 10.63 -2.55
C GLY A 100 3.14 11.94 -2.52
N SER A 101 1.81 11.88 -2.61
CA SER A 101 0.93 13.06 -2.52
C SER A 101 0.72 13.54 -1.08
N GLU A 102 0.11 14.72 -0.94
CA GLU A 102 -0.36 15.22 0.34
C GLU A 102 -1.88 15.07 0.44
N ALA A 103 -2.36 14.71 1.63
CA ALA A 103 -3.78 14.61 1.94
C ALA A 103 -4.10 15.40 3.20
N GLN A 104 -5.31 15.96 3.26
CA GLN A 104 -5.81 16.60 4.48
C GLN A 104 -6.46 15.55 5.37
N LEU A 105 -5.87 15.30 6.54
CA LEU A 105 -6.50 14.56 7.62
C LEU A 105 -7.44 15.49 8.38
N ILE A 106 -8.72 15.13 8.42
CA ILE A 106 -9.78 15.88 9.10
C ILE A 106 -10.25 15.03 10.28
N GLY A 107 -10.16 15.57 11.49
CA GLY A 107 -10.64 14.94 12.70
C GLY A 107 -11.83 15.68 13.32
N ASN A 108 -12.78 14.91 13.86
CA ASN A 108 -13.97 15.41 14.55
C ASN A 108 -14.23 14.57 15.81
N GLY A 109 -14.94 15.13 16.79
CA GLY A 109 -15.32 14.36 17.98
C GLY A 109 -14.16 14.07 18.94
N PHE A 110 -13.11 14.89 18.95
CA PHE A 110 -12.05 14.82 19.97
C PHE A 110 -12.37 15.75 21.15
N ALA A 111 -11.57 15.74 22.22
CA ALA A 111 -11.70 16.71 23.30
C ALA A 111 -11.46 18.15 22.79
N ALA A 112 -12.17 19.13 23.33
CA ALA A 112 -11.99 20.55 22.96
C ALA A 112 -10.61 21.10 23.35
N ASN A 113 -10.03 21.95 22.51
CA ASN A 113 -8.77 22.65 22.77
C ASN A 113 -7.63 21.72 23.21
N SER A 114 -7.58 20.52 22.62
CA SER A 114 -6.71 19.42 23.01
C SER A 114 -5.67 19.15 21.93
N GLN A 115 -4.42 18.94 22.35
CA GLN A 115 -3.36 18.53 21.43
C GLN A 115 -3.60 17.09 20.97
N VAL A 116 -3.48 16.84 19.67
CA VAL A 116 -3.70 15.53 19.04
C VAL A 116 -2.37 14.98 18.52
N SER A 117 -1.97 13.83 19.03
CA SER A 117 -0.88 13.04 18.48
C SER A 117 -1.38 12.23 17.28
N ILE A 118 -0.66 12.31 16.17
CA ILE A 118 -0.95 11.56 14.95
C ILE A 118 0.20 10.59 14.70
N THR A 119 -0.12 9.32 14.48
CA THR A 119 0.85 8.35 13.98
C THR A 119 0.43 7.85 12.60
N TYR A 120 1.42 7.64 11.74
CA TYR A 120 1.27 7.03 10.43
C TYR A 120 2.38 5.99 10.26
N ASN A 121 2.03 4.76 9.89
CA ASN A 121 2.99 3.65 9.83
C ASN A 121 3.73 3.43 11.16
N SER A 122 3.04 3.59 12.29
CA SER A 122 3.61 3.54 13.64
C SER A 122 4.65 4.63 13.96
N ASN A 123 4.92 5.54 13.02
CA ASN A 123 5.80 6.69 13.24
C ASN A 123 4.98 7.90 13.70
N GLN A 124 5.48 8.62 14.70
CA GLN A 124 4.91 9.89 15.14
C GLN A 124 5.09 10.96 14.06
N MET A 125 4.00 11.63 13.70
CA MET A 125 4.01 12.74 12.77
C MET A 125 4.43 14.04 13.49
N PRO A 126 5.22 14.92 12.86
CA PRO A 126 5.66 16.17 13.46
C PRO A 126 4.51 17.19 13.57
N ASN A 127 4.70 18.23 14.38
CA ASN A 127 3.78 19.38 14.49
C ASN A 127 2.33 18.98 14.80
N PRO A 128 2.08 18.29 15.93
CA PRO A 128 0.74 17.82 16.30
C PRO A 128 -0.27 18.98 16.32
N PRO A 129 -1.46 18.82 15.68
CA PRO A 129 -2.47 19.86 15.68
C PRO A 129 -3.16 19.97 17.06
N VAL A 130 -3.85 21.09 17.28
CA VAL A 130 -4.73 21.30 18.43
C VAL A 130 -6.17 21.41 17.93
N THR A 131 -7.09 20.76 18.62
CA THR A 131 -8.52 20.83 18.28
C THR A 131 -9.11 22.18 18.60
N ASP A 132 -10.16 22.58 17.88
CA ASP A 132 -10.99 23.72 18.24
C ASP A 132 -11.88 23.45 19.46
N ALA A 133 -12.73 24.43 19.83
CA ALA A 133 -13.66 24.30 20.94
C ALA A 133 -14.75 23.23 20.75
N LYS A 134 -14.92 22.71 19.53
CA LYS A 134 -15.86 21.64 19.20
C LYS A 134 -15.16 20.29 18.97
N GLY A 135 -13.85 20.21 19.19
CA GLY A 135 -13.11 18.96 19.03
C GLY A 135 -12.72 18.64 17.59
N ASN A 136 -12.67 19.62 16.69
CA ASN A 136 -12.26 19.43 15.30
C ASN A 136 -10.80 19.82 15.08
N PHE A 137 -10.10 19.15 14.17
CA PHE A 137 -8.78 19.57 13.70
C PHE A 137 -8.58 19.23 12.23
N THR A 138 -7.59 19.88 11.61
CA THR A 138 -7.06 19.51 10.30
C THR A 138 -5.55 19.36 10.35
N TYR A 139 -4.99 18.41 9.61
CA TYR A 139 -3.56 18.18 9.50
C TYR A 139 -3.18 17.78 8.08
N MET A 140 -2.15 18.38 7.50
CA MET A 140 -1.63 17.97 6.20
C MET A 140 -0.63 16.84 6.37
N ILE A 141 -0.95 15.67 5.82
CA ILE A 141 -0.11 14.48 5.86
C ILE A 141 0.43 14.16 4.47
N LYS A 142 1.74 13.96 4.37
CA LYS A 142 2.36 13.38 3.18
C LYS A 142 2.23 11.87 3.22
N ILE A 143 1.61 11.30 2.19
CA ILE A 143 1.45 9.87 2.04
C ILE A 143 2.77 9.30 1.54
N VAL A 144 3.38 8.42 2.32
CA VAL A 144 4.62 7.74 1.95
C VAL A 144 4.40 6.25 1.83
N GLU A 145 5.25 5.62 1.03
CA GLU A 145 5.35 4.18 0.85
C GLU A 145 5.41 3.44 2.21
N SER A 146 4.71 2.31 2.28
CA SER A 146 4.72 1.44 3.46
C SER A 146 4.84 -0.01 3.02
N ALA A 147 5.71 -0.76 3.69
CA ALA A 147 5.74 -2.22 3.56
C ALA A 147 4.46 -2.88 4.10
N ASN A 148 3.67 -2.16 4.91
CA ASN A 148 2.35 -2.61 5.33
C ASN A 148 1.31 -2.25 4.25
N LYS A 149 0.70 -3.27 3.64
CA LYS A 149 -0.33 -3.12 2.59
C LYS A 149 -1.62 -2.42 3.06
N ALA A 150 -1.80 -2.23 4.36
CA ALA A 150 -2.90 -1.45 4.94
C ALA A 150 -2.36 -0.61 6.11
N PRO A 151 -1.70 0.52 5.84
CA PRO A 151 -1.15 1.35 6.89
C PRO A 151 -2.26 2.05 7.66
N ASP A 152 -2.01 2.22 8.95
CA ASP A 152 -2.95 2.89 9.85
C ASP A 152 -2.51 4.33 10.08
N ILE A 153 -3.48 5.23 10.02
CA ILE A 153 -3.40 6.54 10.66
C ILE A 153 -4.15 6.44 11.97
N ILE A 154 -3.48 6.74 13.08
CA ILE A 154 -4.09 6.79 14.40
C ILE A 154 -3.97 8.22 14.91
N ALA A 155 -5.08 8.78 15.38
CA ALA A 155 -5.13 10.07 16.03
C ALA A 155 -5.61 9.90 17.47
N THR A 156 -4.86 10.46 18.42
CA THR A 156 -5.15 10.36 19.86
C THR A 156 -4.99 11.72 20.50
N ASP A 157 -6.02 12.20 21.20
CA ASP A 157 -5.93 13.45 21.97
C ASP A 157 -5.32 13.24 23.36
N LYS A 158 -5.04 14.34 24.07
CA LYS A 158 -4.49 14.31 25.44
C LYS A 158 -5.41 13.65 26.47
N ALA A 159 -6.72 13.61 26.23
CA ALA A 159 -7.67 12.93 27.10
C ALA A 159 -7.71 11.40 26.86
N GLY A 160 -6.97 10.91 25.87
CA GLY A 160 -6.88 9.49 25.53
C GLY A 160 -7.96 9.03 24.54
N ASN A 161 -8.77 9.95 23.99
CA ASN A 161 -9.71 9.58 22.94
C ASN A 161 -8.92 9.28 21.66
N SER A 162 -9.11 8.08 21.11
CA SER A 162 -8.34 7.59 19.97
C SER A 162 -9.23 6.99 18.89
N THR A 163 -8.84 7.14 17.64
CA THR A 163 -9.48 6.51 16.48
C THR A 163 -8.44 6.18 15.42
N LYS A 164 -8.80 5.23 14.55
CA LYS A 164 -7.93 4.70 13.50
C LYS A 164 -8.65 4.80 12.16
N PHE A 165 -7.91 5.26 11.15
CA PHE A 165 -8.29 5.17 9.75
C PHE A 165 -7.29 4.24 9.06
N GLY A 166 -7.78 3.07 8.64
CA GLY A 166 -6.99 2.16 7.80
C GLY A 166 -7.01 2.69 6.38
N MET A 167 -5.85 2.98 5.81
CA MET A 167 -5.77 3.32 4.39
C MET A 167 -5.73 2.03 3.58
N LEU A 168 -6.59 1.93 2.57
CA LEU A 168 -6.31 1.04 1.45
C LEU A 168 -5.39 1.82 0.52
N LEU A 169 -4.08 1.59 0.65
CA LEU A 169 -3.14 2.01 -0.37
C LEU A 169 -3.51 1.33 -1.70
N GLU A 170 -3.16 1.96 -2.82
CA GLU A 170 -3.34 1.39 -4.16
C GLU A 170 -2.86 -0.07 -4.18
N SER A 171 -3.77 -0.99 -4.54
CA SER A 171 -3.51 -2.43 -4.60
C SER A 171 -3.33 -2.94 -6.02
N THR A 172 -3.39 -2.03 -7.00
CA THR A 172 -3.21 -2.37 -8.41
C THR A 172 -1.73 -2.51 -8.67
N ALA A 173 -1.29 -3.70 -9.05
CA ALA A 173 0.10 -3.89 -9.47
C ALA A 173 0.35 -3.22 -10.83
N PRO A 174 1.58 -2.75 -11.12
CA PRO A 174 1.91 -2.16 -12.40
C PRO A 174 1.63 -3.07 -13.58
N PRO A 175 1.35 -2.50 -14.76
CA PRO A 175 1.28 -3.26 -16.00
C PRO A 175 2.56 -4.06 -16.25
N LYS A 176 2.40 -5.20 -16.91
CA LYS A 176 3.50 -6.04 -17.37
C LYS A 176 4.36 -5.30 -18.40
N PRO A 177 5.69 -5.13 -18.18
CA PRO A 177 6.58 -4.53 -19.17
C PRO A 177 6.71 -5.40 -20.43
N ALA A 178 7.03 -4.80 -21.58
CA ALA A 178 7.33 -5.56 -22.79
C ALA A 178 8.84 -5.82 -22.94
N ILE A 179 9.19 -7.04 -23.33
CA ILE A 179 10.58 -7.44 -23.64
C ILE A 179 11.05 -6.74 -24.92
N VAL A 180 12.19 -6.05 -24.84
CA VAL A 180 12.84 -5.39 -25.98
C VAL A 180 14.11 -6.11 -26.42
N SER A 181 15.06 -6.38 -25.52
CA SER A 181 16.31 -7.09 -25.86
C SER A 181 17.01 -7.64 -24.61
N PRO A 182 17.68 -8.80 -24.66
CA PRO A 182 17.68 -9.80 -25.74
C PRO A 182 16.28 -10.35 -26.02
N LYS A 183 15.94 -10.61 -27.28
CA LYS A 183 14.58 -11.05 -27.67
C LYS A 183 14.58 -11.99 -28.88
N ASP A 184 15.51 -11.74 -29.79
CA ASP A 184 15.60 -12.47 -31.05
C ASP A 184 16.05 -13.91 -30.82
N ARG A 185 15.58 -14.79 -31.69
CA ARG A 185 15.96 -16.20 -31.69
C ARG A 185 17.44 -16.32 -32.07
N ASP A 186 18.16 -17.20 -31.37
CA ASP A 186 19.57 -17.52 -31.61
C ASP A 186 20.56 -16.35 -31.47
N GLN A 187 20.17 -15.29 -30.76
CA GLN A 187 21.06 -14.18 -30.44
C GLN A 187 22.24 -14.67 -29.58
N THR A 188 23.46 -14.47 -30.08
CA THR A 188 24.70 -14.89 -29.41
C THR A 188 25.57 -13.68 -29.15
N PHE A 189 26.06 -13.55 -27.91
CA PHE A 189 26.93 -12.47 -27.47
C PHE A 189 28.32 -13.00 -27.15
N GLY A 190 29.32 -12.37 -27.75
CA GLY A 190 30.72 -12.73 -27.54
C GLY A 190 31.09 -14.10 -28.10
N PHE A 191 32.40 -14.32 -28.21
CA PHE A 191 32.95 -15.61 -28.64
C PHE A 191 33.52 -16.40 -27.45
N MET A 192 34.16 -15.72 -26.50
CA MET A 192 34.86 -16.32 -25.36
C MET A 192 34.56 -15.57 -24.06
N GLY A 193 34.41 -16.32 -22.97
CA GLY A 193 34.34 -15.77 -21.62
C GLY A 193 33.00 -15.10 -21.28
N SER A 194 32.99 -14.42 -20.13
CA SER A 194 31.80 -13.68 -19.68
C SER A 194 31.63 -12.40 -20.47
N GLU A 195 30.39 -12.06 -20.81
CA GLU A 195 30.05 -10.86 -21.57
C GLU A 195 29.13 -9.92 -20.79
N THR A 196 29.25 -8.62 -21.07
CA THR A 196 28.34 -7.61 -20.52
C THR A 196 27.07 -7.57 -21.35
N ILE A 197 25.99 -8.17 -20.85
CA ILE A 197 24.71 -8.18 -21.55
C ILE A 197 23.86 -7.01 -21.09
N THR A 198 23.32 -6.25 -22.05
CA THR A 198 22.35 -5.18 -21.78
C THR A 198 20.94 -5.69 -22.02
N PHE A 199 20.16 -5.74 -20.94
CA PHE A 199 18.73 -6.03 -20.94
C PHE A 199 17.95 -4.73 -21.11
N LYS A 200 16.92 -4.73 -21.96
CA LYS A 200 16.04 -3.59 -22.24
C LYS A 200 14.58 -4.02 -22.29
N TRP A 201 13.71 -3.21 -21.73
CA TRP A 201 12.26 -3.40 -21.72
C TRP A 201 11.52 -2.09 -21.99
N SER A 202 10.22 -2.18 -22.28
CA SER A 202 9.38 -0.99 -22.44
C SER A 202 9.03 -0.37 -21.09
N PRO A 203 8.93 0.96 -20.99
CA PRO A 203 8.46 1.62 -19.78
C PRO A 203 6.99 1.29 -19.53
N VAL A 204 6.64 1.15 -18.26
CA VAL A 204 5.26 1.15 -17.77
C VAL A 204 5.08 2.30 -16.78
N GLN A 205 3.83 2.64 -16.50
CA GLN A 205 3.47 3.71 -15.58
C GLN A 205 2.57 3.16 -14.49
N ASP A 206 2.72 3.76 -13.32
CA ASP A 206 1.93 3.52 -12.13
C ASP A 206 1.86 4.83 -11.35
N ALA A 207 0.74 5.12 -10.68
CA ALA A 207 0.52 6.38 -9.99
C ALA A 207 1.52 6.58 -8.83
N SER A 208 1.94 5.49 -8.19
CA SER A 208 2.92 5.50 -7.10
C SER A 208 4.38 5.52 -7.57
N GLY A 209 4.61 5.56 -8.89
CA GLY A 209 5.93 5.43 -9.49
C GLY A 209 6.30 3.98 -9.77
N VAL A 210 7.35 3.77 -10.59
CA VAL A 210 7.73 2.43 -11.07
C VAL A 210 9.22 2.21 -10.91
N SER A 211 9.56 1.05 -10.36
CA SER A 211 10.88 0.44 -10.44
C SER A 211 10.81 -0.93 -11.12
N TYR A 212 11.95 -1.51 -11.47
CA TYR A 212 11.99 -2.82 -12.13
C TYR A 212 12.91 -3.80 -11.43
N THR A 213 12.53 -5.07 -11.48
CA THR A 213 13.39 -6.20 -11.15
C THR A 213 13.68 -6.99 -12.43
N VAL A 214 14.95 -7.30 -12.68
CA VAL A 214 15.39 -8.15 -13.79
C VAL A 214 16.11 -9.38 -13.25
N GLU A 215 15.81 -10.55 -13.81
CA GLU A 215 16.44 -11.82 -13.46
C GLU A 215 16.85 -12.62 -14.70
N VAL A 216 17.91 -13.42 -14.56
CA VAL A 216 18.42 -14.33 -15.57
C VAL A 216 18.41 -15.76 -15.04
N GLY A 217 17.92 -16.69 -15.87
CA GLY A 217 17.81 -18.12 -15.61
C GLY A 217 18.43 -18.92 -16.77
N ASP A 218 18.88 -20.15 -16.53
CA ASP A 218 19.29 -21.08 -17.61
C ASP A 218 18.10 -21.89 -18.15
N ASN A 219 16.96 -21.83 -17.47
CA ASN A 219 15.70 -22.44 -17.86
C ASN A 219 14.51 -21.54 -17.46
N LEU A 220 13.29 -21.93 -17.83
CA LEU A 220 12.07 -21.15 -17.56
C LEU A 220 11.49 -21.36 -16.16
N GLU A 221 11.94 -22.37 -15.43
CA GLU A 221 11.39 -22.77 -14.14
C GLU A 221 12.17 -22.16 -12.97
N PHE A 222 13.46 -21.87 -13.15
CA PHE A 222 14.35 -21.43 -12.08
C PHE A 222 14.96 -20.05 -12.34
N PHE A 223 14.55 -19.09 -11.52
CA PHE A 223 15.07 -17.72 -11.51
C PHE A 223 15.22 -17.21 -10.07
N PRO A 224 16.27 -16.42 -9.75
CA PRO A 224 17.48 -16.22 -10.55
C PRO A 224 18.39 -17.46 -10.46
N LEU A 225 19.20 -17.71 -11.49
CA LEU A 225 20.07 -18.91 -11.55
C LEU A 225 21.07 -19.01 -10.37
N LYS A 226 21.66 -17.88 -9.98
CA LYS A 226 22.67 -17.78 -8.93
C LYS A 226 22.84 -16.33 -8.45
N PRO A 227 23.50 -16.08 -7.32
CA PRO A 227 23.85 -14.72 -6.90
C PRO A 227 24.52 -13.93 -8.05
N GLY A 228 24.07 -12.68 -8.25
CA GLY A 228 24.51 -11.82 -9.34
C GLY A 228 23.66 -11.90 -10.63
N MET A 229 22.70 -12.82 -10.72
CA MET A 229 21.74 -12.93 -11.85
C MET A 229 20.39 -12.27 -11.57
N ARG A 230 20.36 -11.32 -10.63
CA ARG A 230 19.21 -10.51 -10.25
C ARG A 230 19.64 -9.07 -10.01
N LYS A 231 18.85 -8.12 -10.48
CA LYS A 231 18.95 -6.70 -10.14
C LYS A 231 17.57 -6.18 -9.80
N ASP A 232 17.45 -5.51 -8.66
CA ASP A 232 16.22 -4.91 -8.13
C ASP A 232 16.30 -3.38 -8.15
N ALA A 233 15.17 -2.72 -7.89
CA ALA A 233 15.04 -1.28 -7.70
C ALA A 233 15.63 -0.45 -8.85
N LEU A 234 15.51 -0.94 -10.08
CA LEU A 234 16.00 -0.25 -11.27
C LEU A 234 15.03 0.87 -11.65
N SER A 235 15.51 2.11 -11.77
CA SER A 235 14.70 3.28 -12.14
C SER A 235 14.60 3.51 -13.66
N GLY A 236 15.50 2.91 -14.44
CA GLY A 236 15.51 2.98 -15.90
C GLY A 236 14.93 1.74 -16.56
N THR A 237 14.82 1.78 -17.88
CA THR A 237 14.31 0.67 -18.71
C THR A 237 15.42 -0.21 -19.29
N SER A 238 16.60 -0.18 -18.67
CA SER A 238 17.74 -1.00 -19.06
C SER A 238 18.62 -1.36 -17.89
N ALA A 239 19.22 -2.54 -17.94
CA ALA A 239 20.23 -2.99 -16.98
C ALA A 239 21.32 -3.81 -17.67
N THR A 240 22.56 -3.66 -17.20
CA THR A 240 23.69 -4.48 -17.65
C THR A 240 24.05 -5.55 -16.62
N MET A 241 24.42 -6.75 -17.04
CA MET A 241 24.95 -7.80 -16.16
C MET A 241 26.11 -8.53 -16.84
N GLN A 242 27.08 -8.99 -16.04
CA GLN A 242 28.13 -9.91 -16.51
C GLN A 242 27.58 -11.33 -16.53
N ILE A 243 27.42 -11.88 -17.74
CA ILE A 243 26.86 -13.22 -17.93
C ILE A 243 27.98 -14.16 -18.40
N PRO A 244 28.24 -15.29 -17.71
CA PRO A 244 29.23 -16.27 -18.13
C PRO A 244 28.74 -17.08 -19.33
N PRO A 245 29.63 -17.84 -19.99
CA PRO A 245 29.23 -18.66 -21.13
C PRO A 245 28.07 -19.60 -20.81
N GLY A 246 27.07 -19.68 -21.70
CA GLY A 246 25.87 -20.50 -21.49
C GLY A 246 24.68 -20.09 -22.36
N THR A 247 23.56 -20.77 -22.14
CA THR A 247 22.25 -20.46 -22.76
C THR A 247 21.31 -20.00 -21.66
N TYR A 248 20.61 -18.89 -21.88
CA TYR A 248 19.84 -18.22 -20.83
C TYR A 248 18.50 -17.68 -21.32
N PHE A 249 17.56 -17.63 -20.39
CA PHE A 249 16.35 -16.82 -20.46
C PHE A 249 16.48 -15.67 -19.47
N TRP A 250 15.69 -14.63 -19.68
CA TRP A 250 15.61 -13.54 -18.73
C TRP A 250 14.17 -13.07 -18.59
N ARG A 251 13.88 -12.48 -17.44
CA ARG A 251 12.57 -11.93 -17.14
C ARG A 251 12.70 -10.58 -16.45
N VAL A 252 11.67 -9.76 -16.61
CA VAL A 252 11.55 -8.46 -15.96
C VAL A 252 10.12 -8.26 -15.48
N ARG A 253 9.96 -7.59 -14.35
CA ARG A 253 8.67 -7.09 -13.88
C ARG A 253 8.81 -5.67 -13.39
N ALA A 254 7.71 -4.94 -13.43
CA ALA A 254 7.60 -3.67 -12.73
C ALA A 254 7.16 -3.90 -11.28
N VAL A 255 7.64 -3.05 -10.38
CA VAL A 255 7.25 -2.98 -8.98
C VAL A 255 6.89 -1.52 -8.73
N ASP A 256 5.70 -1.29 -8.21
CA ASP A 256 5.25 0.07 -7.94
C ASP A 256 5.95 0.67 -6.71
N GLY A 257 5.69 1.96 -6.44
CA GLY A 257 6.21 2.64 -5.26
C GLY A 257 5.51 2.26 -3.95
N VAL A 258 4.70 1.20 -3.95
CA VAL A 258 4.01 0.64 -2.78
C VAL A 258 4.37 -0.84 -2.56
N GLY A 259 5.27 -1.38 -3.38
CA GLY A 259 5.71 -2.77 -3.33
C GLY A 259 4.76 -3.79 -3.96
N ASN A 260 3.72 -3.36 -4.71
CA ASN A 260 2.96 -4.30 -5.54
C ASN A 260 3.81 -4.73 -6.74
N GLU A 261 3.96 -6.04 -6.88
CA GLU A 261 4.76 -6.65 -7.93
C GLU A 261 3.86 -6.98 -9.12
N GLY A 262 4.15 -6.38 -10.27
CA GLY A 262 3.49 -6.70 -11.54
C GLY A 262 3.86 -8.09 -12.04
N GLU A 263 3.14 -8.56 -13.05
CA GLU A 263 3.42 -9.85 -13.69
C GLU A 263 4.82 -9.87 -14.33
N TRP A 264 5.46 -11.04 -14.27
CA TRP A 264 6.72 -11.28 -14.98
C TRP A 264 6.53 -11.31 -16.49
N ALA A 265 7.27 -10.46 -17.20
CA ALA A 265 7.54 -10.57 -18.62
C ALA A 265 8.77 -11.44 -18.84
N ILE A 266 8.60 -12.54 -19.56
CA ILE A 266 9.67 -13.51 -19.83
C ILE A 266 10.07 -13.36 -21.30
N SER A 267 11.38 -13.39 -21.57
CA SER A 267 11.89 -13.42 -22.93
C SER A 267 11.33 -14.61 -23.69
N PRO A 268 10.75 -14.42 -24.90
CA PRO A 268 10.15 -15.51 -25.66
C PRO A 268 11.19 -16.51 -26.17
N ASN A 269 12.46 -16.09 -26.30
CA ASN A 269 13.56 -16.92 -26.77
C ASN A 269 14.73 -16.87 -25.79
N PHE A 270 15.55 -17.93 -25.80
CA PHE A 270 16.84 -17.91 -25.14
C PHE A 270 17.84 -17.05 -25.92
N PHE A 271 18.84 -16.55 -25.21
CA PHE A 271 20.07 -15.98 -25.79
C PHE A 271 21.27 -16.80 -25.34
N LYS A 272 22.36 -16.72 -26.10
CA LYS A 272 23.62 -17.41 -25.82
C LYS A 272 24.71 -16.41 -25.49
N VAL A 273 25.57 -16.76 -24.56
CA VAL A 273 26.79 -16.02 -24.27
C VAL A 273 27.97 -16.95 -24.43
N GLY A 274 28.95 -16.55 -25.24
CA GLY A 274 30.13 -17.35 -25.54
C GLY A 274 29.81 -18.68 -26.22
N VAL A 275 30.75 -19.17 -27.02
CA VAL A 275 30.68 -20.52 -27.59
C VAL A 275 31.79 -21.42 -27.04
N ILE A 276 32.80 -20.84 -26.40
CA ILE A 276 33.95 -21.57 -25.84
C ILE A 276 34.34 -20.99 -24.47
N SER A 277 34.42 -21.85 -23.45
CA SER A 277 34.99 -21.48 -22.14
C SER A 277 36.52 -21.44 -22.22
N PHE A 278 37.13 -20.42 -21.60
CA PHE A 278 38.59 -20.24 -21.59
C PHE A 278 39.35 -21.48 -21.12
N TRP A 279 38.80 -22.22 -20.14
CA TRP A 279 39.40 -23.44 -19.60
C TRP A 279 39.51 -24.57 -20.63
N TYR A 280 38.59 -24.65 -21.59
CA TYR A 280 38.66 -25.65 -22.66
C TYR A 280 39.76 -25.37 -23.67
N LEU A 281 40.06 -24.10 -23.94
CA LEU A 281 41.20 -23.74 -24.79
C LEU A 281 42.53 -24.01 -24.09
N LEU A 282 42.62 -23.71 -22.79
CA LEU A 282 43.83 -24.00 -22.02
C LEU A 282 44.11 -25.52 -21.98
N GLY A 283 43.09 -26.32 -21.66
CA GLY A 283 43.20 -27.78 -21.66
C GLY A 283 43.49 -28.35 -23.05
N GLY A 284 42.77 -27.90 -24.08
CA GLY A 284 43.00 -28.30 -25.47
C GLY A 284 44.40 -27.94 -25.96
N GLY A 285 44.90 -26.75 -25.63
CA GLY A 285 46.27 -26.33 -25.93
C GLY A 285 47.33 -27.21 -25.27
N ILE A 286 47.12 -27.60 -24.00
CA ILE A 286 48.01 -28.55 -23.30
C ILE A 286 47.99 -29.92 -23.98
N VAL A 287 46.82 -30.43 -24.38
CA VAL A 287 46.71 -31.71 -25.10
C VAL A 287 47.43 -31.65 -26.45
N ILE A 288 47.24 -30.58 -27.21
CA ILE A 288 47.94 -30.37 -28.49
C ILE A 288 49.45 -30.33 -28.28
N LEU A 289 49.93 -29.63 -27.23
CA LEU A 289 51.34 -29.57 -26.88
C LEU A 289 51.90 -30.97 -26.54
N ILE A 290 51.17 -31.76 -25.76
CA ILE A 290 51.56 -33.14 -25.41
C ILE A 290 51.66 -34.00 -26.67
N VAL A 291 50.64 -33.97 -27.53
CA VAL A 291 50.65 -34.72 -28.81
C VAL A 291 51.82 -34.29 -29.68
N PHE A 292 52.09 -32.99 -29.77
CA PHE A 292 53.22 -32.46 -30.54
C PHE A 292 54.57 -32.96 -30.00
N VAL A 293 54.77 -32.95 -28.68
CA VAL A 293 55.97 -33.49 -28.04
C VAL A 293 56.11 -35.00 -28.30
N LEU A 294 55.02 -35.76 -28.24
CA LEU A 294 55.02 -37.20 -28.53
C LEU A 294 55.36 -37.48 -30.01
N LEU A 295 54.84 -36.68 -30.94
CA LEU A 295 55.16 -36.78 -32.37
C LEU A 295 56.64 -36.46 -32.65
N ILE A 296 57.18 -35.40 -32.03
CA ILE A 296 58.63 -35.09 -32.13
C ILE A 296 59.45 -36.25 -31.59
N ARG A 297 59.08 -36.79 -30.41
CA ARG A 297 59.80 -37.91 -29.81
C ARG A 297 59.76 -39.14 -30.72
N ALA A 298 58.60 -39.50 -31.25
CA ALA A 298 58.45 -40.62 -32.18
C ALA A 298 59.27 -40.43 -33.47
N PHE A 299 59.28 -39.20 -34.01
CA PHE A 299 60.08 -38.84 -35.18
C PHE A 299 61.59 -38.98 -34.92
N VAL A 300 62.08 -38.44 -33.80
CA VAL A 300 63.49 -38.55 -33.39
C VAL A 300 63.88 -40.02 -33.16
N THR A 301 63.02 -40.82 -32.53
CA THR A 301 63.27 -42.26 -32.33
C THR A 301 63.34 -43.01 -33.66
N ARG A 302 62.46 -42.68 -34.64
CA ARG A 302 62.55 -43.25 -35.99
C ARG A 302 63.81 -42.85 -36.74
N LEU A 303 64.23 -41.59 -36.65
CA LEU A 303 65.48 -41.10 -37.27
C LEU A 303 66.70 -41.84 -36.72
N LYS A 304 66.78 -42.04 -35.40
CA LYS A 304 67.87 -42.80 -34.77
C LYS A 304 67.94 -44.25 -35.25
N ALA A 305 66.79 -44.89 -35.50
CA ALA A 305 66.74 -46.26 -36.01
C ALA A 305 67.13 -46.39 -37.50
N TYR A 306 67.09 -45.30 -38.26
CA TYR A 306 67.39 -45.29 -39.70
C TYR A 306 68.83 -44.85 -40.02
N TYR A 307 69.45 -44.08 -39.12
CA TYR A 307 70.77 -43.46 -39.31
C TYR A 307 71.83 -43.83 -38.25
N GLY A 308 71.48 -44.65 -37.27
CA GLY A 308 72.40 -45.19 -36.25
C GLY A 308 72.44 -46.70 -36.33
#